data_AF-A0A819UXC4-F1
#
_entry.id   AF-A0A819UXC4-F1
#
_cell.length_a   1.000
_cell.length_b   1.000
_cell.length_c   1.000
_cell.angle_alpha   90.00
_cell.angle_beta   90.00
_cell.angle_gamma   90.00
#
_symmetry.space_group_name_H-M   'P 1'
#
loop_
_entity.id
_entity.type
_entity.pdbx_description
1 polymer ?
#
loop_
_entity_poly.entity_id
_entity_poly.type
_entity_poly.pdbx_seq_one_letter_code
_entity_poly.pdbx_strand_id
1 'polypeptide(L)'
;KNPRSAIACTLNKVRTHRRIILTGTPMQNNLKEYFSMVNFCKPNFLGTEREFSHLFRQPIQVGQHRDSLAYQVKIMRSRVSDVNILLKNIIHRRDFDVLRSYLPPKFEYAIKIKCRPMQRTLYETYINYHRMNSINTNLIRDLQAMFRSYRLDQAKPVYIYCLIVKGTMEEKKIYKRQITKQVMSHRLLTFILILL
;
A
#
# COMPACT_ATOMS: atom_id res chain seq x y z
N LYS A 1 3.24 9.71 -8.23
CA LYS A 1 3.93 8.46 -7.81
C LYS A 1 5.31 8.33 -8.44
N ASN A 2 5.44 8.35 -9.78
CA ASN A 2 6.76 8.43 -10.42
C ASN A 2 7.22 9.90 -10.54
N PRO A 3 8.35 10.31 -9.92
CA PRO A 3 8.87 11.68 -10.01
C PRO A 3 9.30 12.06 -11.44
N ARG A 4 9.54 11.07 -12.30
CA ARG A 4 9.86 11.27 -13.73
C ARG A 4 8.63 11.29 -14.64
N SER A 5 7.42 11.17 -14.09
CA SER A 5 6.21 11.27 -14.92
C SER A 5 6.07 12.69 -15.49
N ALA A 6 5.50 12.80 -16.71
CA ALA A 6 5.25 14.09 -17.35
C ALA A 6 4.48 15.04 -16.42
N ILE A 7 3.45 14.52 -15.74
CA ILE A 7 2.66 15.26 -14.76
C ILE A 7 3.53 15.79 -13.61
N ALA A 8 4.40 14.97 -13.02
CA ALA A 8 5.26 15.40 -11.91
C ALA A 8 6.28 16.46 -12.35
N CYS A 9 6.85 16.31 -13.54
CA CYS A 9 7.78 17.30 -14.11
C CYS A 9 7.08 18.65 -14.33
N THR A 10 5.89 18.64 -14.92
CA THR A 10 5.11 19.85 -15.18
C THR A 10 4.68 20.53 -13.88
N LEU A 11 4.17 19.77 -12.89
CA LEU A 11 3.76 20.31 -11.60
C LEU A 11 4.93 20.94 -10.82
N ASN A 12 6.14 20.39 -10.92
CA ASN A 12 7.32 20.98 -10.28
C ASN A 12 7.66 22.38 -10.81
N LYS A 13 7.35 22.67 -12.08
CA LYS A 13 7.55 23.98 -12.70
C LYS A 13 6.53 25.03 -12.24
N VAL A 14 5.38 24.61 -11.71
CA VAL A 14 4.35 25.52 -11.21
C VAL A 14 4.83 26.16 -9.91
N ARG A 15 5.01 27.48 -9.91
CA ARG A 15 5.41 28.25 -8.72
C ARG A 15 4.19 28.50 -7.83
N THR A 16 4.27 28.08 -6.58
CA THR A 16 3.17 28.18 -5.59
C THR A 16 3.75 28.40 -4.20
N HIS A 17 3.06 29.14 -3.33
CA HIS A 17 3.49 29.35 -1.94
C HIS A 17 3.32 28.10 -1.07
N ARG A 18 2.27 27.30 -1.31
CA ARG A 18 1.93 26.11 -0.52
C ARG A 18 1.57 24.97 -1.45
N ARG A 19 1.98 23.74 -1.09
CA ARG A 19 1.74 22.52 -1.86
C ARG A 19 1.22 21.42 -0.94
N ILE A 20 0.00 20.98 -1.19
CA ILE A 20 -0.72 19.97 -0.40
C ILE A 20 -0.92 18.73 -1.29
N ILE A 21 -0.64 17.55 -0.75
CA ILE A 21 -0.90 16.27 -1.43
C ILE A 21 -1.95 15.49 -0.64
N LEU A 22 -3.00 15.08 -1.34
CA LEU A 22 -4.02 14.16 -0.83
C LEU A 22 -3.81 12.77 -1.47
N THR A 23 -3.82 11.70 -0.68
CA THR A 23 -3.81 10.33 -1.22
C THR A 23 -4.75 9.41 -0.45
N GLY A 24 -5.74 8.86 -1.16
CA GLY A 24 -6.78 7.99 -0.60
C GLY A 24 -6.36 6.54 -0.38
N THR A 25 -5.15 6.14 -0.78
CA THR A 25 -4.62 4.82 -0.44
C THR A 25 -3.34 4.96 0.35
N PRO A 26 -3.15 4.15 1.42
CA PRO A 26 -1.86 4.08 2.09
C PRO A 26 -0.85 3.71 1.03
N MET A 27 0.08 4.62 0.80
CA MET A 27 1.10 4.51 -0.23
C MET A 27 1.77 3.15 -0.12
N GLN A 28 1.86 2.44 -1.24
CA GLN A 28 2.20 1.02 -1.30
C GLN A 28 3.67 0.82 -0.87
N ASN A 29 3.96 0.80 0.44
CA ASN A 29 5.23 0.43 1.06
C ASN A 29 6.50 0.81 0.27
N ASN A 30 6.50 1.96 -0.40
CA ASN A 30 7.63 2.40 -1.20
C ASN A 30 8.11 3.72 -0.62
N LEU A 31 9.11 3.65 0.24
CA LEU A 31 9.78 4.82 0.85
C LEU A 31 10.23 5.84 -0.20
N LYS A 32 10.44 5.41 -1.45
CA LYS A 32 10.72 6.30 -2.59
C LYS A 32 9.52 7.21 -2.94
N GLU A 33 8.30 6.70 -2.87
CA GLU A 33 7.10 7.51 -3.07
C GLU A 33 6.93 8.52 -1.94
N TYR A 34 7.18 8.11 -0.69
CA TYR A 34 7.21 9.02 0.47
C TYR A 34 8.20 10.15 0.26
N PHE A 35 9.45 9.83 -0.09
CA PHE A 35 10.47 10.84 -0.42
C PHE A 35 9.98 11.80 -1.52
N SER A 36 9.41 11.26 -2.60
CA SER A 36 8.94 12.07 -3.73
C SER A 36 7.81 13.03 -3.34
N MET A 37 6.87 12.60 -2.50
CA MET A 37 5.76 13.45 -2.04
C MET A 37 6.24 14.53 -1.07
N VAL A 38 7.06 14.15 -0.09
CA VAL A 38 7.61 15.11 0.88
C VAL A 38 8.48 16.13 0.17
N ASN A 39 9.33 15.71 -0.77
CA ASN A 39 10.17 16.62 -1.54
C ASN A 39 9.35 17.53 -2.48
N PHE A 40 8.18 17.09 -2.95
CA PHE A 40 7.28 17.94 -3.73
C PHE A 40 6.64 19.05 -2.87
N CYS A 41 6.19 18.70 -1.67
CA CYS A 41 5.56 19.63 -0.71
C CYS A 41 6.57 20.55 -0.04
N LYS A 42 7.71 20.00 0.39
CA LYS A 42 8.78 20.68 1.11
C LYS A 42 10.15 20.23 0.58
N PRO A 43 10.65 20.88 -0.50
CA PRO A 43 11.91 20.52 -1.14
C PRO A 43 13.09 20.48 -0.15
N ASN A 44 14.01 19.52 -0.33
CA ASN A 44 15.23 19.33 0.46
C ASN A 44 15.02 19.02 1.97
N PHE A 45 13.79 18.84 2.46
CA PHE A 45 13.54 18.52 3.87
C PHE A 45 14.18 17.20 4.33
N LEU A 46 14.21 16.19 3.44
CA LEU A 46 14.79 14.87 3.71
C LEU A 46 16.21 14.71 3.13
N GLY A 47 16.83 15.79 2.67
CA GLY A 47 18.06 15.75 1.89
C GLY A 47 17.84 15.21 0.47
N THR A 48 18.89 14.67 -0.12
CA THR A 48 18.86 14.09 -1.48
C THR A 48 18.24 12.69 -1.47
N GLU A 49 17.72 12.25 -2.63
CA GLU A 49 17.17 10.89 -2.77
C GLU A 49 18.21 9.81 -2.41
N ARG A 50 19.49 10.08 -2.72
CA ARG A 50 20.60 9.16 -2.45
C ARG A 50 20.85 9.01 -0.95
N GLU A 51 20.96 10.14 -0.24
CA GLU A 51 21.15 10.15 1.22
C GLU A 51 19.97 9.48 1.92
N PHE A 52 18.73 9.87 1.58
CA PHE A 52 17.54 9.25 2.13
C PHE A 52 17.48 7.75 1.85
N SER A 53 17.87 7.34 0.64
CA SER A 53 17.92 5.91 0.29
C SER A 53 18.93 5.14 1.12
N HIS A 54 20.10 5.71 1.39
CA HIS A 54 21.15 5.05 2.17
C HIS A 54 20.83 5.02 3.66
N LEU A 55 20.33 6.12 4.21
CA LEU A 55 20.04 6.27 5.64
C LEU A 55 18.81 5.48 6.07
N PHE A 56 17.78 5.40 5.22
CA PHE A 56 16.50 4.82 5.60
C PHE A 56 16.09 3.67 4.68
N ARG A 57 15.98 3.88 3.37
CA ARG A 57 15.37 2.88 2.46
C ARG A 57 16.12 1.54 2.45
N GLN A 58 17.44 1.57 2.26
CA GLN A 58 18.26 0.37 2.17
C GLN A 58 18.29 -0.42 3.49
N PRO A 59 18.62 0.18 4.65
CA PRO A 59 18.58 -0.52 5.94
C PRO A 59 17.20 -1.10 6.27
N ILE A 60 16.14 -0.36 5.95
CA ILE A 60 14.77 -0.82 6.19
C ILE A 60 14.44 -2.01 5.29
N GLN A 61 14.81 -1.95 4.02
CA GLN A 61 14.60 -3.05 3.09
C GLN A 61 15.39 -4.30 3.51
N VAL A 62 16.66 -4.13 3.90
CA VAL A 62 17.54 -5.23 4.35
C VAL A 62 16.94 -5.95 5.56
N GLY A 63 16.40 -5.24 6.56
CA GLY A 63 15.81 -5.86 7.75
C GLY A 63 14.41 -6.46 7.56
N GLN A 64 13.78 -6.29 6.38
CA GLN A 64 12.47 -6.88 6.06
C GLN A 64 12.57 -8.25 5.38
N HIS A 65 13.77 -8.65 4.96
CA HIS A 65 13.99 -9.94 4.34
C HIS A 65 13.75 -11.07 5.35
N ARG A 66 13.33 -12.25 4.88
CA ARG A 66 13.02 -13.38 5.78
C ARG A 66 14.27 -13.94 6.45
N ASP A 67 15.39 -13.78 5.77
CA ASP A 67 16.75 -14.18 6.11
C ASP A 67 17.53 -13.07 6.85
N SER A 68 16.88 -11.97 7.22
CA SER A 68 17.53 -10.88 7.96
C SER A 68 18.01 -11.33 9.34
N LEU A 69 19.24 -10.93 9.68
CA LEU A 69 19.83 -11.17 11.00
C LEU A 69 19.16 -10.29 12.07
N ALA A 70 19.19 -10.73 13.33
CA ALA A 70 18.56 -10.01 14.45
C ALA A 70 19.02 -8.54 14.56
N TYR A 71 20.31 -8.27 14.32
CA TYR A 71 20.83 -6.90 14.34
C TYR A 71 20.28 -6.04 13.19
N GLN A 72 20.07 -6.61 12.00
CA GLN A 72 19.49 -5.91 10.85
C GLN A 72 18.04 -5.54 11.10
N VAL A 73 17.27 -6.44 11.73
CA VAL A 73 15.89 -6.18 12.17
C VAL A 73 15.87 -5.05 13.21
N LYS A 74 16.83 -5.02 14.15
CA LYS A 74 16.96 -3.94 15.14
C LYS A 74 17.23 -2.59 14.47
N ILE A 75 18.19 -2.54 13.54
CA ILE A 75 18.50 -1.32 12.76
C ILE A 75 17.28 -0.87 11.97
N MET A 76 16.59 -1.78 11.27
CA MET A 76 15.35 -1.47 10.54
C MET A 76 14.31 -0.82 11.46
N ARG A 77 14.04 -1.41 12.64
CA ARG A 77 13.07 -0.85 13.59
C ARG A 77 13.45 0.55 14.05
N SER A 78 14.72 0.79 14.34
CA SER A 78 15.23 2.12 14.68
C SER A 78 15.00 3.11 13.54
N ARG A 79 15.41 2.76 12.31
CA ARG A 79 15.26 3.64 11.14
C ARG A 79 13.81 3.95 10.79
N VAL A 80 12.91 2.98 10.95
CA VAL A 80 11.46 3.21 10.80
C VAL A 80 10.97 4.22 11.84
N SER A 81 11.39 4.08 13.10
CA SER A 81 11.03 5.02 14.16
C SER A 81 11.54 6.43 13.88
N ASP A 82 12.79 6.58 13.45
CA ASP A 82 13.40 7.88 13.13
C ASP A 82 12.60 8.60 12.02
N VAL A 83 12.27 7.88 10.94
CA VAL A 83 11.46 8.43 9.84
C VAL A 83 10.08 8.86 10.32
N ASN A 84 9.44 8.07 11.18
CA ASN A 84 8.11 8.40 11.70
C ASN A 84 8.13 9.68 12.54
N ILE A 85 9.16 9.86 13.36
CA ILE A 85 9.33 11.09 14.17
C ILE A 85 9.55 12.30 13.25
N LEU A 86 10.43 12.18 12.24
CA LEU A 86 10.70 13.24 11.29
C LEU A 86 9.46 13.67 10.50
N LEU A 87 8.62 12.70 10.12
CA LEU A 87 7.44 12.94 9.29
C LEU A 87 6.18 13.28 10.10
N LYS A 88 6.20 13.15 11.43
CA LYS A 88 5.03 13.32 12.30
C LYS A 88 4.30 14.65 12.10
N ASN A 89 5.03 15.73 11.88
CA ASN A 89 4.47 17.08 11.76
C ASN A 89 4.17 17.50 10.31
N ILE A 90 4.50 16.65 9.34
CA ILE A 90 4.36 16.91 7.91
C ILE A 90 3.23 16.04 7.33
N ILE A 91 3.08 14.82 7.85
CA ILE A 91 2.08 13.87 7.39
C ILE A 91 0.97 13.79 8.43
N HIS A 92 -0.22 14.30 8.07
CA HIS A 92 -1.43 14.07 8.85
C HIS A 92 -2.11 12.79 8.35
N ARG A 93 -2.37 11.85 9.27
CA ARG A 93 -3.14 10.62 8.99
C ARG A 93 -4.30 10.51 9.97
N ARG A 94 -5.47 10.16 9.46
CA ARG A 94 -6.54 9.53 10.24
C ARG A 94 -6.82 8.14 9.69
N ASP A 95 -6.75 7.14 10.57
CA ASP A 95 -7.16 5.79 10.24
C ASP A 95 -8.67 5.71 10.12
N PHE A 96 -9.11 4.67 9.42
CA PHE A 96 -10.52 4.34 9.33
C PHE A 96 -11.15 4.13 10.73
N ASP A 97 -10.36 3.74 11.73
CA ASP A 97 -10.81 3.60 13.11
C ASP A 97 -11.44 4.88 13.69
N VAL A 98 -11.05 6.05 13.20
CA VAL A 98 -11.66 7.34 13.61
C VAL A 98 -13.13 7.43 13.19
N LEU A 99 -13.49 6.72 12.12
CA LEU A 99 -14.87 6.66 11.62
C LEU A 99 -15.66 5.50 12.23
N ARG A 100 -15.02 4.62 13.02
CA ARG A 100 -15.65 3.40 13.55
C ARG A 100 -16.83 3.69 14.48
N SER A 101 -16.82 4.81 15.19
CA SER A 101 -17.94 5.26 16.03
C SER A 101 -19.14 5.75 15.23
N TYR A 102 -18.93 6.13 13.97
CA TYR A 102 -19.96 6.72 13.09
C TYR A 102 -20.45 5.77 12.02
N LEU A 103 -19.90 4.55 11.97
CA LEU A 103 -20.16 3.59 10.91
C LEU A 103 -20.69 2.27 11.47
N PRO A 104 -21.64 1.63 10.78
CA PRO A 104 -22.22 0.37 11.19
C PRO A 104 -21.18 -0.76 11.06
N PRO A 105 -21.41 -1.93 11.67
CA PRO A 105 -20.44 -3.01 11.59
C PRO A 105 -20.18 -3.46 10.14
N LYS A 106 -18.91 -3.71 9.84
CA LYS A 106 -18.42 -4.26 8.58
C LYS A 106 -17.97 -5.69 8.78
N PHE A 107 -18.44 -6.59 7.92
CA PHE A 107 -18.06 -7.99 7.90
C PHE A 107 -17.36 -8.33 6.58
N GLU A 108 -16.13 -8.87 6.67
CA GLU A 108 -15.33 -9.27 5.51
C GLU A 108 -15.17 -10.80 5.50
N TYR A 109 -15.59 -11.43 4.40
CA TYR A 109 -15.52 -12.89 4.21
C TYR A 109 -14.66 -13.24 3.01
N ALA A 110 -13.67 -14.10 3.21
CA ALA A 110 -12.92 -14.72 2.12
C ALA A 110 -13.52 -16.10 1.80
N ILE A 111 -14.31 -16.18 0.73
CA ILE A 111 -15.01 -17.40 0.32
C ILE A 111 -14.19 -18.13 -0.73
N LYS A 112 -13.77 -19.36 -0.42
CA LYS A 112 -13.03 -20.21 -1.35
C LYS A 112 -13.99 -21.05 -2.19
N ILE A 113 -13.93 -20.88 -3.51
CA ILE A 113 -14.79 -21.59 -4.48
C ILE A 113 -13.97 -22.65 -5.20
N LYS A 114 -14.53 -23.86 -5.38
CA LYS A 114 -13.89 -24.91 -6.19
C LYS A 114 -14.22 -24.69 -7.68
N CYS A 115 -13.20 -24.71 -8.55
CA CYS A 115 -13.43 -24.83 -9.99
C CYS A 115 -14.15 -26.12 -10.35
N ARG A 116 -15.01 -26.06 -11.36
CA ARG A 116 -15.43 -27.25 -12.10
C ARG A 116 -14.23 -27.86 -12.84
N PRO A 117 -14.22 -29.18 -13.10
CA PRO A 117 -13.11 -29.85 -13.79
C PRO A 117 -12.71 -29.16 -15.10
N MET A 118 -13.69 -28.84 -15.97
CA MET A 118 -13.46 -28.14 -17.23
C MET A 118 -12.78 -26.77 -17.06
N GLN A 119 -13.20 -25.98 -16.05
CA GLN A 119 -12.60 -24.68 -15.76
C GLN A 119 -11.14 -24.82 -15.31
N ARG A 120 -10.84 -25.88 -14.54
CA ARG A 120 -9.47 -26.17 -14.10
C ARG A 120 -8.58 -26.53 -15.29
N THR A 121 -9.05 -27.43 -16.16
CA THR A 121 -8.30 -27.84 -17.36
C THR A 121 -7.97 -26.63 -18.24
N LEU A 122 -8.97 -25.82 -18.59
CA LEU A 122 -8.76 -24.62 -19.39
C LEU A 122 -7.78 -23.63 -18.73
N TYR A 123 -7.92 -23.44 -17.42
CA TYR A 123 -7.04 -22.55 -16.66
C TYR A 123 -5.59 -23.03 -16.66
N GLU A 124 -5.37 -24.32 -16.41
CA GLU A 124 -4.04 -24.93 -16.42
C GLU A 124 -3.39 -24.85 -17.80
N THR A 125 -4.14 -25.16 -18.87
CA THR A 125 -3.67 -25.00 -20.25
C THR A 125 -3.27 -23.56 -20.55
N TYR A 126 -4.10 -22.58 -20.18
CA TYR A 126 -3.82 -21.16 -20.40
C TYR A 126 -2.57 -20.68 -19.64
N ILE A 127 -2.44 -21.04 -18.35
CA ILE A 127 -1.29 -20.64 -17.53
C ILE A 127 0.01 -21.28 -18.04
N ASN A 128 -0.04 -22.55 -18.45
CA ASN A 128 1.10 -23.25 -19.01
C ASN A 128 1.54 -22.64 -20.36
N TYR A 129 0.58 -22.30 -21.22
CA TYR A 129 0.84 -21.70 -22.53
C TYR A 129 1.48 -20.30 -22.41
N HIS A 130 0.96 -19.44 -21.51
CA HIS A 130 1.39 -18.05 -21.44
C HIS A 130 2.55 -17.74 -20.48
N ARG A 131 3.08 -18.72 -19.71
CA ARG A 131 4.10 -18.50 -18.64
C ARG A 131 3.87 -17.20 -17.84
N MET A 132 2.61 -16.91 -17.53
CA MET A 132 2.19 -15.62 -16.98
C MET A 132 2.79 -15.38 -15.59
N ASN A 133 3.91 -14.65 -15.55
CA ASN A 133 4.64 -14.39 -14.32
C ASN A 133 4.06 -13.22 -13.50
N SER A 134 3.23 -12.37 -14.09
CA SER A 134 2.72 -11.17 -13.41
C SER A 134 1.28 -10.84 -13.79
N ILE A 135 0.34 -11.22 -12.91
CA ILE A 135 -1.00 -10.62 -12.90
C ILE A 135 -0.90 -9.38 -12.01
N ASN A 136 -1.11 -8.21 -12.61
CA ASN A 136 -1.05 -6.94 -11.91
C ASN A 136 -2.42 -6.64 -11.29
N THR A 137 -2.70 -7.22 -10.11
CA THR A 137 -3.92 -6.86 -9.38
C THR A 137 -3.73 -5.53 -8.67
N ASN A 138 -4.43 -4.51 -9.17
CA ASN A 138 -4.46 -3.19 -8.54
C ASN A 138 -5.35 -3.24 -7.29
N LEU A 139 -4.79 -3.70 -6.17
CA LEU A 139 -5.42 -3.69 -4.83
C LEU A 139 -6.07 -2.35 -4.46
N ILE A 140 -5.53 -1.25 -5.00
CA ILE A 140 -6.07 0.11 -4.85
C ILE A 140 -7.50 0.21 -5.38
N ARG A 141 -7.82 -0.47 -6.49
CA ARG A 141 -9.14 -0.45 -7.11
C ARG A 141 -10.18 -1.15 -6.22
N ASP A 142 -9.81 -2.24 -5.59
CA ASP A 142 -10.70 -3.01 -4.69
C ASP A 142 -10.99 -2.24 -3.40
N LEU A 143 -9.98 -1.59 -2.82
CA LEU A 143 -10.16 -0.74 -1.64
C LEU A 143 -11.03 0.49 -1.97
N GLN A 144 -10.79 1.13 -3.11
CA GLN A 144 -11.62 2.26 -3.55
C GLN A 144 -13.08 1.85 -3.78
N ALA A 145 -13.32 0.67 -4.34
CA ALA A 145 -14.67 0.14 -4.49
C ALA A 145 -15.33 -0.14 -3.13
N MET A 146 -14.60 -0.71 -2.17
CA MET A 146 -15.07 -0.93 -0.80
C MET A 146 -15.45 0.38 -0.09
N PHE A 147 -14.63 1.43 -0.21
CA PHE A 147 -14.94 2.73 0.40
C PHE A 147 -16.16 3.43 -0.21
N ARG A 148 -16.68 2.98 -1.37
CA ARG A 148 -17.94 3.49 -1.92
C ARG A 148 -19.16 2.94 -1.19
N SER A 149 -19.12 1.70 -0.73
CA SER A 149 -20.22 1.07 0.02
C SER A 149 -20.14 1.32 1.52
N TYR A 150 -18.93 1.47 2.06
CA TYR A 150 -18.68 1.71 3.47
C TYR A 150 -18.19 3.15 3.70
N ARG A 151 -19.15 4.07 3.82
CA ARG A 151 -18.95 5.53 3.93
C ARG A 151 -19.85 6.14 4.99
N LEU A 152 -19.59 7.40 5.35
CA LEU A 152 -20.44 8.19 6.25
C LEU A 152 -21.91 8.14 5.79
N ASP A 153 -22.83 8.20 6.76
CA ASP A 153 -24.28 8.05 6.59
C ASP A 153 -24.76 6.66 6.17
N GLN A 154 -23.87 5.66 6.18
CA GLN A 154 -24.29 4.26 6.05
C GLN A 154 -25.06 3.85 7.31
N ALA A 155 -26.32 3.45 7.17
CA ALA A 155 -27.16 3.01 8.28
C ALA A 155 -27.20 1.48 8.44
N LYS A 156 -26.83 0.73 7.40
CA LYS A 156 -26.95 -0.73 7.36
C LYS A 156 -25.61 -1.42 7.56
N PRO A 157 -25.57 -2.59 8.22
CA PRO A 157 -24.36 -3.42 8.28
C PRO A 157 -23.86 -3.74 6.86
N VAL A 158 -22.55 -3.64 6.65
CA VAL A 158 -21.93 -3.86 5.33
C VAL A 158 -21.25 -5.22 5.29
N TYR A 159 -21.58 -6.02 4.27
CA TYR A 159 -21.02 -7.35 4.05
C TYR A 159 -20.17 -7.33 2.78
N ILE A 160 -18.93 -7.79 2.88
CA ILE A 160 -17.97 -7.84 1.78
C ILE A 160 -17.56 -9.29 1.58
N TYR A 161 -17.81 -9.79 0.37
CA TYR A 161 -17.48 -11.16 -0.01
C TYR A 161 -16.35 -11.14 -1.04
N CYS A 162 -15.16 -11.57 -0.62
CA CYS A 162 -14.03 -11.81 -1.51
C CYS A 162 -14.06 -13.25 -1.98
N LEU A 163 -14.44 -13.47 -3.23
CA LEU A 163 -14.48 -14.79 -3.84
C LEU A 163 -13.08 -15.16 -4.35
N ILE A 164 -12.59 -16.31 -3.94
CA ILE A 164 -11.24 -16.79 -4.27
C ILE A 164 -11.35 -18.18 -4.85
N VAL A 165 -10.85 -18.38 -6.07
CA VAL A 165 -10.92 -19.70 -6.69
C VAL A 165 -9.79 -20.60 -6.18
N LYS A 166 -10.13 -21.78 -5.65
CA LYS A 166 -9.20 -22.72 -5.03
C LYS A 166 -8.26 -23.32 -6.08
N GLY A 167 -6.96 -23.28 -5.79
CA GLY A 167 -5.92 -23.88 -6.62
C GLY A 167 -5.42 -22.98 -7.76
N THR A 168 -6.06 -21.84 -8.01
CA THR A 168 -5.62 -20.86 -9.01
C THR A 168 -4.54 -19.94 -8.44
N MET A 169 -3.98 -19.10 -9.31
CA MET A 169 -3.02 -18.05 -8.94
C MET A 169 -3.64 -16.97 -8.04
N GLU A 170 -4.97 -16.85 -8.00
CA GLU A 170 -5.68 -15.95 -7.11
C GLU A 170 -5.41 -16.32 -5.65
N GLU A 171 -5.60 -17.60 -5.29
CA GLU A 171 -5.29 -18.10 -3.95
C GLU A 171 -3.78 -18.10 -3.70
N LYS A 172 -3.00 -18.66 -4.63
CA LYS A 172 -1.58 -18.95 -4.41
C LYS A 172 -0.70 -17.70 -4.38
N LYS A 173 -0.99 -16.70 -5.20
CA LYS A 173 -0.15 -15.50 -5.35
C LYS A 173 -0.88 -14.23 -4.96
N ILE A 174 -2.07 -13.97 -5.48
CA ILE A 174 -2.73 -12.65 -5.33
C ILE A 174 -3.18 -12.44 -3.89
N TYR A 175 -4.02 -13.32 -3.35
CA TYR A 175 -4.57 -13.19 -2.01
C TYR A 175 -3.47 -13.23 -0.92
N LYS A 176 -2.53 -14.17 -1.03
CA LYS A 176 -1.38 -14.22 -0.11
C LYS A 176 -0.52 -12.96 -0.15
N ARG A 177 -0.25 -12.41 -1.35
CA ARG A 177 0.46 -11.13 -1.49
C ARG A 177 -0.35 -9.97 -0.93
N GLN A 178 -1.68 -9.96 -1.10
CA GLN A 178 -2.56 -8.94 -0.55
C GLN A 178 -2.49 -8.92 0.98
N ILE A 179 -2.68 -10.08 1.63
CA ILE A 179 -2.55 -10.21 3.09
C ILE A 179 -1.16 -9.77 3.55
N THR A 180 -0.11 -10.27 2.90
CA THR A 180 1.27 -9.92 3.28
C THR A 180 1.51 -8.42 3.15
N LYS A 181 1.03 -7.78 2.08
CA LYS A 181 1.13 -6.32 1.90
C LYS A 181 0.37 -5.56 2.97
N GLN A 182 -0.83 -6.00 3.33
CA GLN A 182 -1.66 -5.36 4.35
C GLN A 182 -1.04 -5.48 5.75
N VAL A 183 -0.48 -6.65 6.09
CA VAL A 183 0.27 -6.88 7.33
C VAL A 183 1.55 -6.05 7.37
N MET A 184 2.28 -5.96 6.25
CA MET A 184 3.49 -5.14 6.15
C MET A 184 3.19 -3.64 6.25
N SER A 185 2.10 -3.16 5.65
CA SER A 185 1.65 -1.77 5.87
C SER A 185 1.30 -1.51 7.32
N HIS A 186 0.69 -2.47 8.01
CA HIS A 186 0.34 -2.31 9.43
C HIS A 186 1.58 -2.28 10.34
N ARG A 187 2.66 -2.99 9.97
CA ARG A 187 3.89 -3.16 10.76
C ARG A 187 4.97 -2.09 10.52
N LEU A 188 5.02 -1.49 9.33
CA LEU A 188 6.14 -0.62 8.96
C LEU A 188 5.72 0.83 8.80
N LEU A 189 4.52 1.09 8.30
CA LEU A 189 4.05 2.44 8.01
C LEU A 189 2.52 2.44 8.00
N THR A 190 1.94 2.50 9.19
CA THR A 190 0.53 2.81 9.39
C THR A 190 0.33 4.29 8.98
N PHE A 191 0.30 4.62 7.68
CA PHE A 191 0.10 5.98 7.16
C PHE A 191 -0.77 6.04 5.87
N ILE A 192 -1.93 6.71 5.96
CA ILE A 192 -2.78 7.22 4.87
C ILE A 192 -2.62 8.73 4.95
N LEU A 193 -2.31 9.39 3.84
CA LEU A 193 -1.61 10.67 3.82
C LEU A 193 -2.56 11.83 3.47
N ILE A 194 -2.60 12.83 4.35
CA ILE A 194 -2.92 14.22 4.02
C ILE A 194 -1.68 15.03 4.43
N LEU A 195 -0.95 15.56 3.46
CA LEU A 195 0.13 16.53 3.70
C LEU A 195 -0.50 17.91 3.80
N LEU A 196 -0.56 18.50 5.00
CA LEU A 196 -0.98 19.90 5.21
C LEU A 196 0.16 20.86 4.89
#